data_AF-A0A9D2K8N4-F1
#
_entry.id   AF-A0A9D2K8N4-F1
#
_cell.length_a   1.000
_cell.length_b   1.000
_cell.length_c   1.000
_cell.angle_alpha   90.00
_cell.angle_beta   90.00
_cell.angle_gamma   90.00
#
_symmetry.space_group_name_H-M   'P 1'
#
loop_
_entity.id
_entity.type
_entity.pdbx_description
1 polymer ?
#
loop_
_entity_poly.entity_id
_entity_poly.type
_entity_poly.pdbx_seq_one_letter_code
_entity_poly.pdbx_strand_id
1 'polypeptide(L)'
;MRVSPYIVLFAALSLAVLSSCAKAWRGDGPPKLLSGTVWEGTNQARNEVLLFSFSDGTVVPEGENTREDGSVTMDYLVGDTVKNRYEGSYTYYRIILHNGTGSVSADAFLTVVEVNTGDTLSFKMGFSNQRFFTNVFNSYYPTDPVTE
;
A
#
# COMPACT_ATOMS: atom_id res chain seq x y z
N MET A 1 45.83 -9.91 -7.48
CA MET A 1 44.52 -10.60 -7.36
C MET A 1 43.59 -10.05 -8.43
N ARG A 2 43.18 -10.88 -9.39
CA ARG A 2 42.22 -10.50 -10.45
C ARG A 2 40.81 -10.67 -9.89
N VAL A 3 40.12 -9.56 -9.69
CA VAL A 3 38.70 -9.57 -9.28
C VAL A 3 37.87 -9.93 -10.50
N SER A 4 37.04 -10.97 -10.38
CA SER A 4 36.21 -11.47 -11.49
C SER A 4 35.14 -10.45 -11.88
N PRO A 5 34.95 -10.11 -13.17
CA PRO A 5 34.01 -9.08 -13.61
C PRO A 5 32.54 -9.43 -13.31
N TYR A 6 32.24 -10.69 -13.04
CA TYR A 6 30.90 -11.16 -12.66
C TYR A 6 30.48 -10.73 -11.25
N ILE A 7 31.44 -10.49 -10.35
CA ILE A 7 31.14 -10.06 -8.97
C ILE A 7 30.72 -8.58 -8.94
N VAL A 8 31.25 -7.77 -9.86
CA VAL A 8 30.92 -6.35 -9.97
C VAL A 8 29.51 -6.16 -10.56
N LEU A 9 29.06 -7.08 -11.44
CA LEU A 9 27.75 -6.98 -12.08
C LEU A 9 26.59 -7.33 -11.11
N PHE A 10 26.79 -8.28 -10.20
CA PHE A 10 25.78 -8.63 -9.18
C PHE A 10 25.64 -7.56 -8.09
N ALA A 11 26.75 -6.91 -7.71
CA ALA A 11 26.71 -5.80 -6.77
C ALA A 11 26.08 -4.53 -7.36
N ALA A 12 26.17 -4.32 -8.67
CA ALA A 12 25.49 -3.22 -9.34
C ALA A 12 23.98 -3.44 -9.47
N LEU A 13 23.52 -4.70 -9.57
CA LEU A 13 22.09 -5.03 -9.69
C LEU A 13 21.35 -4.97 -8.34
N SER A 14 22.03 -5.27 -7.23
CA SER A 14 21.44 -5.12 -5.88
C SER A 14 21.36 -3.67 -5.40
N LEU A 15 22.19 -2.77 -5.91
CA LEU A 15 22.06 -1.32 -5.65
C LEU A 15 20.97 -0.64 -6.50
N ALA A 16 20.49 -1.28 -7.57
CA ALA A 16 19.48 -0.70 -8.46
C ALA A 16 18.03 -0.86 -7.96
N VAL A 17 17.80 -1.59 -6.86
CA VAL A 17 16.44 -1.80 -6.29
C VAL A 17 16.15 -0.86 -5.10
N LEU A 18 17.13 -0.06 -4.66
CA LEU A 18 16.94 0.94 -3.59
C LEU A 18 16.29 2.24 -4.07
N SER A 19 15.90 2.35 -5.34
CA SER A 19 15.24 3.54 -5.90
C SER A 19 13.74 3.39 -6.14
N SER A 20 13.05 2.54 -5.37
CA SER A 20 11.65 2.81 -5.06
C SER A 20 11.64 3.73 -3.85
N CYS A 21 11.82 5.03 -4.12
CA CYS A 21 11.60 6.08 -3.14
C CYS A 21 10.23 5.80 -2.52
N ALA A 22 10.19 5.32 -1.27
CA ALA A 22 8.98 5.31 -0.49
C ALA A 22 8.58 6.78 -0.35
N LYS A 23 7.77 7.26 -1.29
CA LYS A 23 7.00 8.48 -1.13
C LYS A 23 5.96 8.16 -0.05
N ALA A 24 6.41 8.08 1.19
CA ALA A 24 5.54 8.21 2.34
C ALA A 24 4.80 9.51 2.11
N TRP A 25 3.52 9.41 1.79
CA TRP A 25 2.75 10.56 1.37
C TRP A 25 2.69 11.60 2.49
N ARG A 26 3.16 12.82 2.20
CA ARG A 26 3.16 13.98 3.11
C ARG A 26 2.38 15.17 2.51
N GLY A 27 1.31 14.89 1.78
CA GLY A 27 0.50 15.92 1.09
C GLY A 27 -0.74 16.37 1.86
N ASP A 28 -1.24 17.56 1.53
CA ASP A 28 -2.44 18.20 2.10
C ASP A 28 -3.76 17.57 1.64
N GLY A 29 -3.98 16.32 1.99
CA GLY A 29 -5.21 15.58 1.70
C GLY A 29 -4.99 14.29 0.91
N PRO A 30 -6.08 13.66 0.43
CA PRO A 30 -5.98 12.45 -0.37
C PRO A 30 -5.18 12.70 -1.66
N PRO A 31 -4.32 11.75 -2.07
CA PRO A 31 -3.53 11.91 -3.27
C PRO A 31 -4.39 12.01 -4.52
N LYS A 32 -3.82 12.47 -5.63
CA LYS A 32 -4.53 12.44 -6.91
C LYS A 32 -4.71 11.01 -7.42
N LEU A 33 -3.69 10.18 -7.21
CA LEU A 33 -3.60 8.78 -7.62
C LEU A 33 -2.93 7.97 -6.51
N LEU A 34 -3.27 6.69 -6.38
CA LEU A 34 -2.57 5.77 -5.49
C LEU A 34 -1.43 5.02 -6.18
N SER A 35 -1.53 4.70 -7.46
CA SER A 35 -0.45 4.00 -8.16
C SER A 35 0.90 4.72 -8.05
N GLY A 36 1.95 3.95 -7.78
CA GLY A 36 3.30 4.46 -7.55
C GLY A 36 3.52 5.12 -6.19
N THR A 37 2.57 4.94 -5.24
CA THR A 37 2.71 5.42 -3.87
C THR A 37 2.91 4.27 -2.88
N VAL A 38 3.57 4.58 -1.76
CA VAL A 38 3.77 3.65 -0.65
C VAL A 38 3.24 4.32 0.62
N TRP A 39 2.39 3.60 1.34
CA TRP A 39 1.75 4.10 2.56
C TRP A 39 2.13 3.22 3.74
N GLU A 40 2.61 3.86 4.79
CA GLU A 40 3.05 3.21 6.01
C GLU A 40 2.06 3.53 7.13
N GLY A 41 1.55 2.48 7.78
CA GLY A 41 0.69 2.56 8.95
C GLY A 41 1.26 1.72 10.08
N THR A 42 0.78 1.97 11.30
CA THR A 42 1.18 1.20 12.47
C THR A 42 -0.02 0.50 13.08
N ASN A 43 0.06 -0.81 13.28
CA ASN A 43 -0.85 -1.54 14.15
C ASN A 43 -0.28 -1.58 15.57
N GLN A 44 -0.73 -0.64 16.39
CA GLN A 44 -0.24 -0.48 17.76
C GLN A 44 -0.55 -1.69 18.65
N ALA A 45 -1.63 -2.43 18.40
CA ALA A 45 -2.02 -3.58 19.21
C ALA A 45 -1.03 -4.75 19.09
N ARG A 46 -0.38 -4.89 17.93
CA ARG A 46 0.57 -5.96 17.63
C ARG A 46 2.02 -5.49 17.49
N ASN A 47 2.26 -4.18 17.67
CA ASN A 47 3.56 -3.55 17.44
C ASN A 47 4.12 -3.87 16.03
N GLU A 48 3.25 -3.79 15.02
CA GLU A 48 3.56 -4.09 13.61
C GLU A 48 3.45 -2.82 12.76
N VAL A 49 4.25 -2.78 11.70
CA VAL A 49 4.12 -1.80 10.63
C VAL A 49 3.36 -2.44 9.47
N LEU A 50 2.40 -1.72 8.90
CA LEU A 50 1.70 -2.10 7.68
C LEU A 50 2.22 -1.23 6.55
N LEU A 51 2.72 -1.86 5.49
CA LEU A 51 3.20 -1.18 4.30
C LEU A 51 2.32 -1.53 3.11
N PHE A 52 1.64 -0.54 2.53
CA PHE A 52 0.83 -0.68 1.33
C PHE A 52 1.59 -0.11 0.13
N SER A 53 1.85 -0.94 -0.87
CA SER A 53 2.51 -0.54 -2.12
C SER A 53 1.54 -0.67 -3.28
N PHE A 54 1.21 0.45 -3.93
CA PHE A 54 0.20 0.51 -4.99
C PHE A 54 0.86 0.60 -6.36
N SER A 55 0.36 -0.16 -7.33
CA SER A 55 0.94 -0.31 -8.67
C SER A 55 -0.14 -0.50 -9.74
N ASP A 56 0.26 -0.36 -11.00
CA ASP A 56 -0.56 -0.70 -12.17
C ASP A 56 -1.95 -0.03 -12.23
N GLY A 57 -2.04 1.20 -11.71
CA GLY A 57 -3.28 1.97 -11.63
C GLY A 57 -3.80 2.39 -13.00
N THR A 58 -5.05 2.04 -13.28
CA THR A 58 -5.82 2.49 -14.44
C THR A 58 -6.89 3.47 -13.99
N VAL A 59 -6.85 4.69 -14.52
CA VAL A 59 -7.75 5.78 -14.11
C VAL A 59 -8.92 5.92 -15.05
N VAL A 60 -10.13 5.89 -14.50
CA VAL A 60 -11.40 6.15 -15.18
C VAL A 60 -11.97 7.48 -14.69
N PRO A 61 -12.09 8.49 -15.55
CA PRO A 61 -12.80 9.72 -15.22
C PRO A 61 -14.30 9.46 -15.04
N GLU A 62 -14.87 10.00 -13.97
CA GLU A 62 -16.31 9.90 -13.64
C GLU A 62 -16.88 11.31 -13.40
N GLY A 63 -16.90 12.13 -14.46
CA GLY A 63 -17.23 13.56 -14.36
C GLY A 63 -16.05 14.34 -13.78
N GLU A 64 -16.27 15.07 -12.68
CA GLU A 64 -15.20 15.74 -11.93
C GLU A 64 -14.47 14.79 -10.95
N ASN A 65 -15.03 13.58 -10.74
CA ASN A 65 -14.46 12.55 -9.89
C ASN A 65 -13.57 11.61 -10.69
N THR A 66 -12.80 10.79 -9.98
CA THR A 66 -11.99 9.74 -10.62
C THR A 66 -12.13 8.44 -9.84
N ARG A 67 -12.22 7.35 -10.58
CA ARG A 67 -11.98 5.99 -10.09
C ARG A 67 -10.63 5.51 -10.60
N GLU A 68 -9.86 4.85 -9.77
CA GLU A 68 -8.60 4.22 -10.14
C GLU A 68 -8.61 2.76 -9.67
N ASP A 69 -8.45 1.83 -10.60
CA ASP A 69 -8.37 0.40 -10.33
C ASP A 69 -6.92 -0.08 -10.55
N GLY A 70 -6.36 -0.87 -9.65
CA GLY A 70 -4.97 -1.32 -9.78
C GLY A 70 -4.60 -2.46 -8.84
N SER A 71 -3.29 -2.70 -8.70
CA SER A 71 -2.71 -3.75 -7.87
C SER A 71 -2.09 -3.19 -6.59
N VAL A 72 -2.15 -3.97 -5.51
CA VAL A 72 -1.59 -3.61 -4.21
C VAL A 72 -0.87 -4.78 -3.56
N THR A 73 0.28 -4.51 -2.97
CA THR A 73 0.96 -5.40 -2.03
C THR A 73 0.83 -4.81 -0.63
N MET A 74 0.47 -5.64 0.34
CA MET A 74 0.44 -5.28 1.75
C MET A 74 1.41 -6.17 2.53
N ASP A 75 2.37 -5.55 3.20
CA ASP A 75 3.33 -6.25 4.06
C ASP A 75 3.05 -5.90 5.53
N TYR A 76 3.03 -6.92 6.39
CA TYR A 76 3.16 -6.75 7.84
C TYR A 76 4.63 -6.91 8.22
N LEU A 77 5.19 -5.90 8.87
CA LEU A 77 6.57 -5.90 9.33
C LEU A 77 6.65 -5.88 10.85
N VAL A 78 7.58 -6.66 11.39
CA VAL A 78 8.03 -6.58 12.78
C VAL A 78 9.49 -6.14 12.75
N GLY A 79 9.75 -4.89 13.10
CA GLY A 79 11.03 -4.23 12.79
C GLY A 79 11.22 -4.14 11.27
N ASP A 80 12.38 -4.58 10.78
CA ASP A 80 12.71 -4.57 9.35
C ASP A 80 12.37 -5.89 8.62
N THR A 81 11.65 -6.81 9.30
CA THR A 81 11.35 -8.13 8.76
C THR A 81 9.89 -8.23 8.33
N VAL A 82 9.64 -8.58 7.07
CA VAL A 82 8.32 -8.93 6.56
C VAL A 82 7.89 -10.27 7.18
N LYS A 83 6.79 -10.27 7.93
CA LYS A 83 6.19 -11.47 8.54
C LYS A 83 5.12 -12.09 7.66
N ASN A 84 4.28 -11.26 7.07
CA ASN A 84 3.23 -11.68 6.14
C ASN A 84 3.19 -10.74 4.96
N ARG A 85 3.01 -11.32 3.78
CA ARG A 85 2.79 -10.58 2.53
C ARG A 85 1.45 -10.95 1.96
N TYR A 86 0.73 -9.94 1.52
CA TYR A 86 -0.54 -10.06 0.83
C TYR A 86 -0.44 -9.37 -0.52
N GLU A 87 -1.07 -9.96 -1.53
CA GLU A 87 -1.15 -9.41 -2.87
C GLU A 87 -2.60 -9.35 -3.32
N GLY A 88 -2.95 -8.31 -4.08
CA GLY A 88 -4.29 -8.20 -4.62
C GLY A 88 -4.54 -6.92 -5.38
N SER A 89 -5.78 -6.45 -5.30
CA SER A 89 -6.26 -5.32 -6.06
C SER A 89 -6.85 -4.23 -5.18
N TYR A 90 -6.92 -3.03 -5.74
CA TYR A 90 -7.62 -1.91 -5.14
C TYR A 90 -8.52 -1.21 -6.16
N THR A 91 -9.57 -0.60 -5.63
CA THR A 91 -10.36 0.43 -6.30
C THR A 91 -10.36 1.67 -5.43
N TYR A 92 -9.86 2.77 -5.98
CA TYR A 92 -9.73 4.06 -5.33
C TYR A 92 -10.71 5.06 -5.93
N TYR A 93 -11.54 5.66 -5.09
CA TYR A 93 -12.44 6.72 -5.48
C TYR A 93 -11.97 8.04 -4.91
N ARG A 94 -11.85 9.04 -5.78
CA ARG A 94 -11.54 10.42 -5.41
C ARG A 94 -12.68 11.32 -5.85
N ILE A 95 -13.34 11.93 -4.88
CA ILE A 95 -14.58 12.68 -5.06
C ILE A 95 -14.33 14.16 -4.74
N ILE A 96 -14.67 15.03 -5.68
CA ILE A 96 -14.68 16.48 -5.47
C ILE A 96 -16.00 16.85 -4.80
N LEU A 97 -15.91 17.52 -3.65
CA LEU A 97 -17.08 17.97 -2.90
C LEU A 97 -17.39 19.43 -3.25
N HIS A 98 -18.62 19.68 -3.69
CA HIS A 98 -19.14 21.02 -3.94
C HIS A 98 -19.76 21.62 -2.68
N ASN A 99 -18.96 21.71 -1.61
CA ASN A 99 -19.36 22.28 -0.31
C ASN A 99 -18.91 23.74 -0.14
N GLY A 100 -18.60 24.45 -1.23
CA GLY A 100 -18.10 25.82 -1.23
C GLY A 100 -16.60 25.98 -0.93
N THR A 101 -15.92 24.92 -0.47
CA THR A 101 -14.47 24.91 -0.20
C THR A 101 -13.64 24.09 -1.19
N GLY A 102 -14.28 23.40 -2.15
CA GLY A 102 -13.59 22.56 -3.14
C GLY A 102 -12.86 21.38 -2.50
N SER A 103 -13.35 20.89 -1.36
CA SER A 103 -12.71 19.81 -0.60
C SER A 103 -12.74 18.49 -1.36
N VAL A 104 -11.76 17.63 -1.09
CA VAL A 104 -11.67 16.31 -1.72
C VAL A 104 -11.88 15.23 -0.67
N SER A 105 -12.81 14.33 -0.95
CA SER A 105 -12.95 13.07 -0.21
C SER A 105 -12.33 11.95 -1.03
N ALA A 106 -11.71 10.97 -0.37
CA ALA A 106 -11.28 9.78 -1.07
C ALA A 106 -11.29 8.56 -0.17
N ASP A 107 -11.53 7.41 -0.79
CA ASP A 107 -11.55 6.11 -0.16
C ASP A 107 -10.99 5.07 -1.14
N ALA A 108 -10.13 4.18 -0.64
CA ALA A 108 -9.72 2.99 -1.37
C ALA A 108 -10.36 1.75 -0.75
N PHE A 109 -10.83 0.85 -1.60
CA PHE A 109 -11.33 -0.47 -1.25
C PHE A 109 -10.33 -1.48 -1.81
N LEU A 110 -9.83 -2.35 -0.95
CA LEU A 110 -8.76 -3.27 -1.29
C LEU A 110 -9.21 -4.69 -0.96
N THR A 111 -8.81 -5.63 -1.80
CA THR A 111 -8.96 -7.07 -1.57
C THR A 111 -7.61 -7.71 -1.84
N VAL A 112 -7.05 -8.36 -0.83
CA VAL A 112 -5.74 -8.99 -0.90
C VAL A 112 -5.78 -10.42 -0.36
N VAL A 113 -4.83 -11.22 -0.79
CA VAL A 113 -4.68 -12.63 -0.43
C VAL A 113 -3.28 -12.86 0.13
N GLU A 114 -3.19 -13.52 1.28
CA GLU A 114 -1.91 -13.89 1.91
C GLU A 114 -1.20 -14.91 1.03
N VAL A 115 0.08 -14.65 0.71
CA VAL A 115 0.81 -15.40 -0.31
C VAL A 115 1.05 -16.87 0.09
N ASN A 116 1.13 -17.18 1.38
CA ASN A 116 1.48 -18.51 1.88
C ASN A 116 0.25 -19.34 2.28
N THR A 117 -0.78 -18.72 2.87
CA THR A 117 -1.97 -19.36 3.42
C THR A 117 -3.16 -19.28 2.48
N GLY A 118 -3.18 -18.30 1.57
CA GLY A 118 -4.34 -18.02 0.72
C GLY A 118 -5.47 -17.27 1.44
N ASP A 119 -5.24 -16.78 2.66
CA ASP A 119 -6.25 -16.07 3.43
C ASP A 119 -6.58 -14.72 2.80
N THR A 120 -7.87 -14.46 2.63
CA THR A 120 -8.34 -13.22 1.99
C THR A 120 -8.72 -12.16 3.00
N LEU A 121 -8.21 -10.95 2.80
CA LEU A 121 -8.57 -9.76 3.55
C LEU A 121 -9.19 -8.72 2.64
N SER A 122 -10.24 -8.09 3.14
CA SER A 122 -10.87 -6.94 2.49
C SER A 122 -10.82 -5.76 3.44
N PHE A 123 -10.36 -4.61 2.95
CA PHE A 123 -10.24 -3.40 3.77
C PHE A 123 -10.66 -2.16 3.00
N LYS A 124 -11.11 -1.16 3.76
CA LYS A 124 -11.25 0.22 3.30
C LYS A 124 -10.17 1.07 3.92
N MET A 125 -9.44 1.79 3.08
CA MET A 125 -8.50 2.83 3.47
C MET A 125 -9.15 4.18 3.19
N GLY A 126 -9.53 4.90 4.25
CA GLY A 126 -10.05 6.26 4.15
C GLY A 126 -8.98 7.30 4.44
N PHE A 127 -9.11 8.48 3.85
CA PHE A 127 -8.13 9.57 3.96
C PHE A 127 -8.73 10.78 4.69
N SER A 128 -8.04 11.28 5.72
CA SER A 128 -8.48 12.46 6.48
C SER A 128 -7.29 13.19 7.10
N ASN A 129 -7.24 14.52 6.98
CA ASN A 129 -6.26 15.40 7.65
C ASN A 129 -4.81 14.88 7.59
N GLN A 130 -4.30 14.62 6.37
CA GLN A 130 -2.94 14.07 6.12
C GLN A 130 -2.69 12.67 6.69
N ARG A 131 -3.72 11.98 7.18
CA ARG A 131 -3.67 10.62 7.70
C ARG A 131 -4.55 9.71 6.87
N PHE A 132 -4.34 8.42 7.04
CA PHE A 132 -5.29 7.42 6.60
C PHE A 132 -5.71 6.54 7.78
N PHE A 133 -6.83 5.85 7.60
CA PHE A 133 -7.32 4.86 8.52
C PHE A 133 -7.79 3.65 7.73
N THR A 134 -7.49 2.46 8.23
CA THR A 134 -7.91 1.20 7.62
C THR A 134 -9.01 0.55 8.45
N ASN A 135 -10.09 0.15 7.79
CA ASN A 135 -11.14 -0.67 8.38
C ASN A 135 -11.18 -2.01 7.67
N VAL A 136 -10.96 -3.10 8.41
CA VAL A 136 -11.05 -4.46 7.88
C VAL A 136 -12.52 -4.90 7.89
N PHE A 137 -13.01 -5.40 6.77
CA PHE A 137 -14.41 -5.79 6.59
C PHE A 137 -14.69 -7.25 6.95
N ASN A 138 -13.66 -8.09 6.94
CA ASN A 138 -13.79 -9.50 7.32
C ASN A 138 -13.57 -9.62 8.83
N SER A 139 -14.38 -10.46 9.51
CA SER A 139 -14.26 -10.74 10.95
C SER A 139 -13.03 -11.58 11.31
N TYR A 140 -12.30 -12.06 10.31
CA TYR A 140 -11.09 -12.85 10.47
C TYR A 140 -9.86 -11.95 10.40
N TYR A 141 -9.25 -11.69 11.55
CA TYR A 141 -7.88 -11.21 11.61
C TYR A 141 -6.94 -12.38 11.33
N PRO A 142 -5.85 -12.19 10.57
CA PRO A 142 -4.85 -13.24 10.41
C PRO A 142 -4.40 -13.69 11.79
N THR A 143 -4.57 -14.99 12.06
CA THR A 143 -4.04 -15.61 13.28
C THR A 143 -2.55 -15.30 13.39
N ASP A 144 -2.10 -14.98 14.60
CA ASP A 144 -0.68 -14.71 14.86
C ASP A 144 0.18 -15.79 14.19
N PRO A 145 1.32 -15.42 13.57
CA PRO A 145 2.23 -16.42 13.02
C PRO A 145 2.57 -17.41 14.14
N VAL A 146 2.36 -18.70 13.88
CA VAL A 146 2.70 -19.76 14.82
C VAL A 146 4.18 -19.61 15.13
N THR A 147 4.50 -19.21 16.35
CA THR A 147 5.89 -19.21 16.85
C THR A 147 6.34 -20.65 16.91
N GLU A 148 7.23 -21.05 15.99
CA GLU A 148 8.09 -22.23 16.18
C GLU A 148 9.18 -21.94 17.23
#